data_AF-A0AAN6PPK7-F1
#
_entry.id   AF-A0AAN6PPK7-F1
#
_cell.length_a   1.000
_cell.length_b   1.000
_cell.length_c   1.000
_cell.angle_alpha   90.00
_cell.angle_beta   90.00
_cell.angle_gamma   90.00
#
_symmetry.space_group_name_H-M   'P 1'
#
loop_
_entity.id
_entity.type
_entity.pdbx_description
1 polymer ?
#
loop_
_entity_poly.entity_id
_entity_poly.type
_entity_poly.pdbx_seq_one_letter_code
_entity_poly.pdbx_strand_id
1 'polypeptide(L)'
;MMRSLGAALNRSGWRRYAPALLIAVTTAIVLYTWVDISSVVPWRSHLPTLQTFPVAPLAKACDDIPSHDANTPAAANAPIPNLVHYIWLLADPAVLSLNFKVFVSVYSAHLFFHPDRIYFHTDAAPDLWERAKTSGDLWTKRVLNIPGVTPNFIADPRLTSQNVPIDTFGAKSDFIRADALRQHGGIYLDVDAVPLRDIAPLRNAGFANVVGGAVALTTKHTGFVNTGVWLSRPRSSLAEIFYRAMDAFYNGVWAISVDILTDLAYRLHAVPGEVLIVHPRAFAPTSWEQEDQVRLFKPHAATATAPGTPAVDDTLKEPLGNTCADALAWLGAREQPGGRLESWEMDFSSTYVLHAFDDFADKVRGWDGKITLGYVLARQSNYARAVYPAIAHAVKEGIISKEETL
;
A
#
# COMPACT_ATOMS: atom_id res chain seq x y z
N MET A 1 -0.45 52.48 51.53
CA MET A 1 1.00 52.80 51.51
C MET A 1 1.59 52.15 50.27
N MET A 2 1.77 52.92 49.18
CA MET A 2 3.06 53.38 48.63
C MET A 2 3.84 52.26 47.91
N ARG A 3 4.34 52.36 46.67
CA ARG A 3 4.45 53.47 45.69
C ARG A 3 4.87 52.86 44.34
N SER A 4 4.37 53.47 43.26
CA SER A 4 4.95 53.60 41.91
C SER A 4 6.39 53.12 41.69
N LEU A 5 6.56 52.24 40.69
CA LEU A 5 7.79 52.09 39.90
C LEU A 5 7.46 52.32 38.41
N GLY A 6 6.86 53.47 38.10
CA GLY A 6 6.90 54.04 36.76
C GLY A 6 8.09 55.00 36.68
N ALA A 7 9.21 54.56 36.10
CA ALA A 7 10.31 55.45 35.77
C ALA A 7 11.01 55.01 34.46
N ALA A 8 10.79 55.84 33.44
CA ALA A 8 11.79 56.25 32.45
C ALA A 8 12.50 55.18 31.61
N LEU A 9 11.80 54.60 30.63
CA LEU A 9 12.44 54.20 29.37
C LEU A 9 12.39 55.38 28.39
N ASN A 10 13.49 56.12 28.36
CA ASN A 10 13.76 57.27 27.52
C ASN A 10 13.61 56.88 26.02
N ARG A 11 12.53 57.32 25.37
CA ARG A 11 12.19 57.04 23.96
C ARG A 11 13.18 57.60 22.92
N SER A 12 14.26 58.29 23.33
CA SER A 12 15.21 58.93 22.41
C SER A 12 16.43 58.06 22.03
N GLY A 13 16.75 57.01 22.80
CA GLY A 13 17.93 56.18 22.56
C GLY A 13 17.76 55.15 21.45
N TRP A 14 16.58 54.52 21.36
CA TRP A 14 16.36 53.38 20.45
C TRP A 14 16.41 53.76 18.96
N ARG A 15 16.03 54.99 18.62
CA ARG A 15 16.09 55.49 17.22
C ARG A 15 17.51 55.60 16.68
N ARG A 16 18.53 55.75 17.53
CA ARG A 16 19.93 55.79 17.09
C ARG A 16 20.50 54.40 16.79
N TYR A 17 19.97 53.36 17.42
CA TYR A 17 20.44 51.99 17.26
C TYR A 17 19.58 51.14 16.31
N ALA A 18 18.36 51.58 16.01
CA ALA A 18 17.46 50.89 15.08
C ALA A 18 18.07 50.67 13.68
N PRO A 19 18.80 51.63 13.06
CA PRO A 19 19.43 51.38 11.77
C PRO A 19 20.56 50.36 11.85
N ALA A 20 21.37 50.42 12.92
CA ALA A 20 22.46 49.47 13.15
C ALA A 20 21.95 48.05 13.42
N LEU A 21 20.85 47.92 14.17
CA LEU A 21 20.20 46.64 14.42
C LEU A 21 19.60 46.08 13.13
N LEU A 22 18.94 46.91 12.31
CA LEU A 22 18.37 46.49 11.04
C LEU A 22 19.47 46.02 10.07
N ILE A 23 20.57 46.76 9.96
CA ILE A 23 21.75 46.35 9.17
C ILE A 23 22.32 45.05 9.71
N ALA A 24 22.54 44.91 11.02
CA ALA A 24 23.06 43.67 11.60
C ALA A 24 22.16 42.46 11.33
N VAL A 25 20.84 42.60 11.46
CA VAL A 25 19.87 41.52 11.17
C VAL A 25 19.84 41.20 9.67
N THR A 26 19.85 42.21 8.80
CA THR A 26 19.81 41.99 7.35
C THR A 26 21.11 41.37 6.86
N THR A 27 22.26 41.81 7.38
CA THR A 27 23.56 41.21 7.09
C THR A 27 23.66 39.79 7.64
N ALA A 28 23.07 39.49 8.81
CA ALA A 28 22.99 38.14 9.33
C ALA A 28 22.10 37.24 8.48
N ILE A 29 20.95 37.73 8.01
CA ILE A 29 20.05 36.99 7.10
C ILE A 29 20.75 36.76 5.75
N VAL A 30 21.39 37.78 5.19
CA VAL A 30 22.13 37.65 3.93
C VAL A 30 23.31 36.71 4.10
N LEU A 31 24.10 36.79 5.17
CA LEU A 31 25.18 35.82 5.43
C LEU A 31 24.63 34.41 5.66
N TYR A 32 23.47 34.26 6.29
CA TYR A 32 22.81 32.97 6.48
C TYR A 32 22.27 32.39 5.16
N THR A 33 21.86 33.22 4.20
CA THR A 33 21.39 32.76 2.89
C THR A 33 22.51 32.62 1.85
N TRP A 34 23.61 33.38 1.99
CA TRP A 34 24.76 33.36 1.07
C TRP A 34 25.83 32.35 1.49
N VAL A 35 26.03 32.15 2.79
CA VAL A 35 26.70 30.96 3.31
C VAL A 35 25.66 29.86 3.32
N ASP A 36 25.49 29.24 2.16
CA ASP A 36 24.70 28.04 2.01
C ASP A 36 25.28 26.97 2.95
N ILE A 37 24.69 26.84 4.14
CA ILE A 37 25.09 25.89 5.20
C ILE A 37 25.09 24.45 4.66
N SER A 38 24.43 24.18 3.53
CA SER A 38 24.50 22.90 2.82
C SER A 38 25.89 22.56 2.25
N SER A 39 26.78 23.55 2.08
CA SER A 39 28.12 23.36 1.50
C SER A 39 29.27 23.27 2.52
N VAL A 40 29.06 23.69 3.77
CA VAL A 40 30.12 23.76 4.81
C VAL A 40 29.84 22.85 6.00
N VAL A 41 28.60 22.42 6.20
CA VAL A 41 28.31 21.29 7.09
C VAL A 41 28.57 20.04 6.27
N PRO A 42 29.53 19.15 6.64
CA PRO A 42 29.63 17.86 5.98
C PRO A 42 28.24 17.26 6.06
N TRP A 43 27.68 16.90 4.92
CA TRP A 43 26.41 16.20 4.77
C TRP A 43 26.51 14.92 5.61
N ARG A 44 26.32 15.03 6.93
CA ARG A 44 26.10 13.92 7.83
C ARG A 44 24.66 13.57 7.57
N SER A 45 24.51 12.83 6.49
CA SER A 45 23.33 12.06 6.25
C SER A 45 23.25 11.07 7.41
N HIS A 46 22.60 11.47 8.49
CA HIS A 46 21.70 10.56 9.16
C HIS A 46 20.58 10.24 8.16
N LEU A 47 20.96 9.58 7.04
CA LEU A 47 20.06 8.68 6.37
C LEU A 47 19.57 7.79 7.49
N PRO A 48 18.25 7.61 7.66
CA PRO A 48 17.76 6.54 8.51
C PRO A 48 18.49 5.29 8.03
N THR A 49 19.41 4.76 8.85
CA THR A 49 20.03 3.49 8.55
C THR A 49 18.91 2.49 8.68
N LEU A 50 18.42 1.98 7.55
CA LEU A 50 17.48 0.87 7.53
C LEU A 50 18.01 -0.19 8.50
N GLN A 51 17.13 -0.67 9.37
CA GLN A 51 17.52 -1.63 10.39
C GLN A 51 17.95 -2.93 9.73
N THR A 52 19.14 -3.43 10.07
CA THR A 52 19.65 -4.71 9.55
C THR A 52 19.47 -5.79 10.60
N PHE A 53 19.04 -6.99 10.18
CA PHE A 53 18.84 -8.12 11.09
C PHE A 53 19.95 -9.16 10.91
N PRO A 54 20.52 -9.70 12.02
CA PRO A 54 21.59 -10.69 11.92
C PRO A 54 21.05 -12.00 11.35
N VAL A 55 21.78 -12.64 10.44
CA VAL A 55 21.37 -13.93 9.85
C VAL A 55 21.77 -15.14 10.69
N ALA A 56 22.65 -14.98 11.68
CA ALA A 56 23.13 -16.09 12.50
C ALA A 56 21.98 -16.86 13.21
N PRO A 57 20.96 -16.20 13.80
CA PRO A 57 19.78 -16.89 14.33
C PRO A 57 18.95 -17.64 13.28
N LEU A 58 19.13 -17.32 11.99
CA LEU A 58 18.41 -17.91 10.86
C LEU A 58 19.25 -18.94 10.09
N ALA A 59 20.41 -19.36 10.61
CA ALA A 59 21.35 -20.21 9.88
C ALA A 59 20.74 -21.52 9.35
N LYS A 60 19.71 -22.04 10.04
CA LYS A 60 18.97 -23.26 9.67
C LYS A 60 17.65 -23.00 8.95
N ALA A 61 17.34 -21.74 8.63
CA ALA A 61 16.05 -21.38 8.02
C ALA A 61 15.81 -22.12 6.70
N CYS A 62 16.89 -22.46 6.00
CA CYS A 62 16.85 -23.05 4.67
C CYS A 62 17.28 -24.53 4.61
N ASP A 63 17.55 -25.18 5.75
CA ASP A 63 18.08 -26.57 5.78
C ASP A 63 17.15 -27.57 5.07
N ASP A 64 15.83 -27.30 5.11
CA ASP A 64 14.78 -28.14 4.51
C ASP A 64 14.25 -27.59 3.18
N ILE A 65 14.88 -26.56 2.60
CA ILE A 65 14.52 -26.08 1.27
C ILE A 65 15.23 -26.98 0.27
N PRO A 66 14.51 -27.69 -0.62
CA PRO A 66 15.15 -28.44 -1.69
C PRO A 66 16.08 -27.50 -2.44
N SER A 67 17.36 -27.90 -2.59
CA SER A 67 18.26 -27.17 -3.49
C SER A 67 17.57 -27.13 -4.85
N HIS A 68 17.20 -25.93 -5.30
CA HIS A 68 16.79 -25.77 -6.68
C HIS A 68 18.03 -26.11 -7.49
N ASP A 69 18.06 -27.32 -8.07
CA ASP A 69 19.08 -27.72 -9.01
C ASP A 69 19.11 -26.64 -10.10
N ALA A 70 20.14 -25.79 -10.06
CA ALA A 70 20.36 -24.72 -11.03
C ALA A 70 20.50 -25.26 -12.47
N ASN A 71 20.58 -26.58 -12.63
CA ASN A 71 20.62 -27.30 -13.88
C ASN A 71 19.24 -27.63 -14.48
N THR A 72 18.13 -27.23 -13.85
CA THR A 72 16.78 -27.36 -14.45
C THR A 72 16.19 -25.97 -14.73
N PRO A 73 16.37 -25.40 -15.94
CA PRO A 73 15.90 -24.06 -16.29
C PRO A 73 14.39 -23.83 -16.09
N ALA A 74 13.61 -24.91 -16.11
CA ALA A 74 12.15 -24.86 -15.97
C ALA A 74 11.68 -24.45 -14.56
N ALA A 75 12.42 -24.80 -13.49
CA ALA A 75 12.04 -24.45 -12.12
C ALA A 75 12.44 -23.01 -11.75
N ALA A 76 13.60 -22.55 -12.22
CA ALA A 76 14.11 -21.20 -11.96
C ALA A 76 13.25 -20.09 -12.61
N ASN A 77 12.54 -20.42 -13.69
CA ASN A 77 11.69 -19.48 -14.45
C ASN A 77 10.19 -19.72 -14.28
N ALA A 78 9.76 -20.60 -13.36
CA ALA A 78 8.34 -20.86 -13.15
C ALA A 78 7.59 -19.58 -12.75
N PRO A 79 6.43 -19.26 -13.33
CA PRO A 79 5.65 -18.12 -12.89
C PRO A 79 5.27 -18.22 -11.40
N ILE A 80 5.12 -17.08 -10.74
CA ILE A 80 4.49 -17.04 -9.42
C ILE A 80 3.04 -17.57 -9.56
N PRO A 81 2.53 -18.46 -8.69
CA PRO A 81 1.17 -19.00 -8.79
C PRO A 81 0.07 -17.92 -8.82
N ASN A 82 -1.08 -18.19 -9.47
CA ASN A 82 -2.20 -17.25 -9.50
C ASN A 82 -3.17 -17.45 -8.33
N LEU A 83 -2.60 -17.55 -7.13
CA LEU A 83 -3.36 -17.74 -5.90
C LEU A 83 -3.37 -16.40 -5.16
N VAL A 84 -4.54 -15.84 -4.88
CA VAL A 84 -4.66 -14.60 -4.11
C VAL A 84 -4.90 -14.95 -2.65
N HIS A 85 -4.26 -14.23 -1.74
CA HIS A 85 -4.37 -14.45 -0.30
C HIS A 85 -4.78 -13.16 0.41
N TYR A 86 -5.93 -13.21 1.07
CA TYR A 86 -6.40 -12.20 2.03
C TYR A 86 -6.41 -12.80 3.43
N ILE A 87 -6.24 -11.95 4.44
CA ILE A 87 -6.34 -12.35 5.85
C ILE A 87 -7.54 -11.63 6.46
N TRP A 88 -8.39 -12.39 7.14
CA TRP A 88 -9.55 -11.86 7.86
C TRP A 88 -9.77 -12.62 9.16
N LEU A 89 -9.28 -12.05 10.26
CA LEU A 89 -9.50 -12.57 11.61
C LEU A 89 -10.72 -11.93 12.25
N LEU A 90 -11.50 -12.71 12.99
CA LEU A 90 -12.74 -12.25 13.59
C LEU A 90 -12.45 -11.47 14.87
N ALA A 91 -12.99 -10.25 14.96
CA ALA A 91 -13.01 -9.51 16.21
C ALA A 91 -13.98 -10.14 17.23
N ASP A 92 -15.12 -10.64 16.74
CA ASP A 92 -16.08 -11.45 17.49
C ASP A 92 -16.18 -12.83 16.80
N PRO A 93 -15.80 -13.93 17.48
CA PRO A 93 -15.85 -15.28 16.91
C PRO A 93 -17.22 -15.73 16.39
N ALA A 94 -18.30 -15.05 16.79
CA ALA A 94 -19.66 -15.34 16.33
C ALA A 94 -20.07 -14.54 15.07
N VAL A 95 -19.28 -13.54 14.66
CA VAL A 95 -19.67 -12.59 13.61
C VAL A 95 -18.60 -12.50 12.52
N LEU A 96 -18.94 -13.05 11.34
CA LEU A 96 -18.20 -12.81 10.11
C LEU A 96 -18.92 -11.69 9.33
N SER A 97 -18.30 -10.51 9.30
CA SER A 97 -18.79 -9.36 8.53
C SER A 97 -17.67 -8.80 7.67
N LEU A 98 -17.94 -8.58 6.39
CA LEU A 98 -17.05 -7.95 5.42
C LEU A 98 -17.77 -6.73 4.84
N ASN A 99 -17.07 -5.60 4.77
CA ASN A 99 -17.67 -4.34 4.33
C ASN A 99 -17.44 -4.07 2.84
N PHE A 100 -17.95 -2.94 2.36
CA PHE A 100 -17.82 -2.53 0.96
C PHE A 100 -16.35 -2.37 0.51
N LYS A 101 -15.45 -1.90 1.38
CA LYS A 101 -14.01 -1.77 1.07
C LYS A 101 -13.39 -3.12 0.75
N VAL A 102 -13.71 -4.15 1.54
CA VAL A 102 -13.28 -5.53 1.28
C VAL A 102 -13.86 -6.03 -0.05
N PHE A 103 -15.14 -5.74 -0.33
CA PHE A 103 -15.74 -6.08 -1.63
C PHE A 103 -14.99 -5.44 -2.81
N VAL A 104 -14.66 -4.15 -2.73
CA VAL A 104 -13.89 -3.45 -3.78
C VAL A 104 -12.56 -4.17 -4.04
N SER A 105 -11.79 -4.48 -2.99
CA SER A 105 -10.50 -5.16 -3.14
C SER A 105 -10.64 -6.56 -3.75
N VAL A 106 -11.47 -7.43 -3.16
CA VAL A 106 -11.62 -8.84 -3.57
C VAL A 106 -12.21 -8.94 -4.97
N TYR A 107 -13.23 -8.13 -5.27
CA TYR A 107 -13.84 -8.12 -6.60
C TYR A 107 -12.87 -7.61 -7.66
N SER A 108 -12.05 -6.62 -7.34
CA SER A 108 -11.01 -6.15 -8.26
C SER A 108 -9.93 -7.22 -8.50
N ALA A 109 -9.54 -7.99 -7.48
CA ALA A 109 -8.64 -9.13 -7.67
C ALA A 109 -9.25 -10.19 -8.59
N HIS A 110 -10.52 -10.55 -8.36
CA HIS A 110 -11.25 -11.49 -9.23
C HIS A 110 -11.30 -10.99 -10.69
N LEU A 111 -11.64 -9.72 -10.87
CA LEU A 111 -11.81 -9.10 -12.19
C LEU A 111 -10.49 -8.97 -12.96
N PHE A 112 -9.42 -8.49 -12.31
CA PHE A 112 -8.20 -8.11 -13.03
C PHE A 112 -7.13 -9.18 -13.02
N PHE A 113 -7.00 -9.97 -11.95
CA PHE A 113 -5.95 -10.99 -11.87
C PHE A 113 -6.39 -12.35 -12.41
N HIS A 114 -7.71 -12.56 -12.56
CA HIS A 114 -8.30 -13.84 -12.95
C HIS A 114 -7.69 -15.04 -12.18
N PRO A 115 -7.69 -15.00 -10.83
CA PRO A 115 -6.99 -15.97 -10.02
C PRO A 115 -7.59 -17.36 -10.13
N ASP A 116 -6.74 -18.39 -9.98
CA ASP A 116 -7.19 -19.77 -9.89
C ASP A 116 -8.01 -19.99 -8.61
N ARG A 117 -7.64 -19.26 -7.54
CA ARG A 117 -8.34 -19.23 -6.26
C ARG A 117 -8.05 -17.95 -5.48
N ILE A 118 -9.03 -17.51 -4.69
CA ILE A 118 -8.88 -16.44 -3.71
C ILE A 118 -9.06 -17.06 -2.32
N TYR A 119 -7.97 -17.16 -1.57
CA TYR A 119 -7.98 -17.64 -0.20
C TYR A 119 -8.30 -16.51 0.77
N PHE A 120 -9.25 -16.77 1.67
CA PHE A 120 -9.42 -16.01 2.90
C PHE A 120 -8.86 -16.84 4.06
N HIS A 121 -7.70 -16.44 4.57
CA HIS A 121 -7.13 -17.01 5.80
C HIS A 121 -7.89 -16.43 6.99
N THR A 122 -8.64 -17.28 7.69
CA THR A 122 -9.58 -16.84 8.72
C THR A 122 -9.65 -17.82 9.87
N ASP A 123 -9.92 -17.32 11.07
CA ASP A 123 -10.21 -18.09 12.29
C ASP A 123 -11.73 -18.35 12.47
N ALA A 124 -12.54 -18.08 11.43
CA ALA A 124 -13.95 -18.40 11.42
C ALA A 124 -14.19 -19.90 11.61
N ALA A 125 -15.23 -20.26 12.36
CA ALA A 125 -15.72 -21.63 12.36
C ALA A 125 -16.31 -21.98 10.96
N PRO A 126 -16.12 -23.21 10.44
CA PRO A 126 -16.61 -23.57 9.11
C PRO A 126 -18.11 -23.39 8.91
N ASP A 127 -18.91 -23.64 9.95
CA ASP A 127 -20.35 -23.45 9.95
C ASP A 127 -20.75 -21.97 9.91
N LEU A 128 -19.99 -21.09 10.56
CA LEU A 128 -20.18 -19.64 10.48
C LEU A 128 -19.91 -19.12 9.07
N TRP A 129 -18.84 -19.60 8.43
CA TRP A 129 -18.52 -19.25 7.04
C TRP A 129 -19.67 -19.63 6.07
N GLU A 130 -20.16 -20.87 6.13
CA GLU A 130 -21.24 -21.31 5.25
C GLU A 130 -22.56 -20.58 5.53
N ARG A 131 -22.87 -20.28 6.81
CA ARG A 131 -24.02 -19.43 7.14
C ARG A 131 -23.86 -18.03 6.57
N ALA A 132 -22.70 -17.39 6.74
CA ALA A 132 -22.46 -16.01 6.30
C ALA A 132 -22.67 -15.81 4.79
N LYS A 133 -22.45 -16.84 3.97
CA LYS A 133 -22.75 -16.82 2.52
C LYS A 133 -24.22 -16.58 2.19
N THR A 134 -25.14 -16.92 3.10
CA THR A 134 -26.59 -16.83 2.89
C THR A 134 -27.26 -15.81 3.82
N SER A 135 -26.80 -15.73 5.07
CA SER A 135 -27.40 -14.90 6.13
C SER A 135 -26.55 -13.69 6.54
N GLY A 136 -25.35 -13.53 5.99
CA GLY A 136 -24.51 -12.37 6.25
C GLY A 136 -25.13 -11.06 5.76
N ASP A 137 -24.52 -9.95 6.14
CA ASP A 137 -24.88 -8.65 5.56
C ASP A 137 -24.65 -8.63 4.04
N LEU A 138 -25.12 -7.57 3.40
CA LEU A 138 -25.09 -7.41 1.94
C LEU A 138 -23.69 -7.64 1.34
N TRP A 139 -22.66 -7.02 1.92
CA TRP A 139 -21.30 -7.06 1.38
C TRP A 139 -20.60 -8.36 1.72
N THR A 140 -20.85 -8.91 2.91
CA THR A 140 -20.39 -10.25 3.31
C THR A 140 -20.86 -11.30 2.32
N LYS A 141 -22.17 -11.36 2.05
CA LYS A 141 -22.72 -12.31 1.09
C LYS A 141 -22.11 -12.13 -0.29
N ARG A 142 -21.94 -10.88 -0.75
CA ARG A 142 -21.30 -10.62 -2.04
C ARG A 142 -19.88 -11.14 -2.10
N VAL A 143 -19.04 -10.79 -1.13
CA VAL A 143 -17.62 -11.21 -1.12
C VAL A 143 -17.50 -12.71 -1.10
N LEU A 144 -18.22 -13.39 -0.19
CA LEU A 144 -18.09 -14.84 -0.02
C LEU A 144 -18.66 -15.65 -1.19
N ASN A 145 -19.49 -15.04 -2.05
CA ASN A 145 -20.04 -15.67 -3.25
C ASN A 145 -19.33 -15.23 -4.55
N ILE A 146 -18.23 -14.46 -4.48
CA ILE A 146 -17.37 -14.23 -5.65
C ILE A 146 -16.76 -15.58 -6.09
N PRO A 147 -16.81 -15.93 -7.39
CA PRO A 147 -16.26 -17.19 -7.87
C PRO A 147 -14.77 -17.35 -7.51
N GLY A 148 -14.43 -18.50 -6.94
CA GLY A 148 -13.05 -18.83 -6.52
C GLY A 148 -12.70 -18.38 -5.10
N VAL A 149 -13.56 -17.62 -4.40
CA VAL A 149 -13.36 -17.32 -2.97
C VAL A 149 -13.54 -18.59 -2.14
N THR A 150 -12.51 -18.95 -1.37
CA THR A 150 -12.45 -20.17 -0.56
C THR A 150 -11.82 -19.87 0.79
N PRO A 151 -12.37 -20.39 1.91
CA PRO A 151 -11.74 -20.22 3.21
C PRO A 151 -10.50 -21.10 3.33
N ASN A 152 -9.47 -20.58 3.99
CA ASN A 152 -8.43 -21.37 4.63
C ASN A 152 -8.55 -21.16 6.14
N PHE A 153 -9.09 -22.15 6.85
CA PHE A 153 -9.31 -22.06 8.29
C PHE A 153 -7.99 -22.23 9.03
N ILE A 154 -7.63 -21.23 9.83
CA ILE A 154 -6.37 -21.17 10.56
C ILE A 154 -6.59 -20.88 12.03
N ALA A 155 -5.60 -21.21 12.85
CA ALA A 155 -5.57 -20.75 14.24
C ALA A 155 -5.07 -19.30 14.30
N ASP A 156 -5.66 -18.52 15.20
CA ASP A 156 -5.21 -17.17 15.52
C ASP A 156 -3.85 -17.21 16.25
N PRO A 157 -2.74 -16.70 15.66
CA PRO A 157 -1.43 -16.73 16.30
C PRO A 157 -1.38 -15.82 17.52
N ARG A 158 -0.91 -16.36 18.66
CA ARG A 158 -0.89 -15.65 19.95
C ARG A 158 0.51 -15.41 20.51
N LEU A 159 1.47 -16.27 20.19
CA LEU A 159 2.82 -16.24 20.76
C LEU A 159 3.84 -16.65 19.69
N THR A 160 5.02 -16.05 19.74
CA THR A 160 6.21 -16.58 19.05
C THR A 160 6.78 -17.79 19.79
N SER A 161 7.72 -18.50 19.17
CA SER A 161 8.47 -19.59 19.82
C SER A 161 9.24 -19.14 21.06
N GLN A 162 9.54 -17.84 21.16
CA GLN A 162 10.20 -17.20 22.30
C GLN A 162 9.21 -16.62 23.34
N ASN A 163 7.92 -16.95 23.21
CA ASN A 163 6.83 -16.46 24.07
C ASN A 163 6.60 -14.93 24.01
N VAL A 164 6.90 -14.30 22.87
CA VAL A 164 6.55 -12.89 22.65
C VAL A 164 5.07 -12.79 22.23
N PRO A 165 4.22 -11.99 22.90
CA PRO A 165 2.81 -11.84 22.56
C PRO A 165 2.54 -11.21 21.19
N ILE A 166 1.62 -11.81 20.43
CA ILE A 166 1.15 -11.36 19.12
C ILE A 166 -0.27 -10.81 19.26
N ASP A 167 -0.39 -9.60 19.81
CA ASP A 167 -1.69 -9.08 20.27
C ASP A 167 -2.41 -8.17 19.27
N THR A 168 -1.69 -7.59 18.31
CA THR A 168 -2.30 -6.67 17.32
C THR A 168 -2.76 -7.43 16.07
N PHE A 169 -3.88 -7.01 15.49
CA PHE A 169 -4.37 -7.57 14.22
C PHE A 169 -3.32 -7.48 13.10
N GLY A 170 -2.59 -6.35 13.03
CA GLY A 170 -1.50 -6.18 12.08
C GLY A 170 -0.40 -7.23 12.24
N ALA A 171 0.10 -7.43 13.46
CA ALA A 171 1.13 -8.44 13.72
C ALA A 171 0.64 -9.86 13.39
N LYS A 172 -0.59 -10.20 13.79
CA LYS A 172 -1.19 -11.51 13.44
C LYS A 172 -1.24 -11.72 11.92
N SER A 173 -1.68 -10.70 11.19
CA SER A 173 -1.70 -10.70 9.72
C SER A 173 -0.29 -10.89 9.13
N ASP A 174 0.74 -10.31 9.74
CA ASP A 174 2.12 -10.46 9.29
C ASP A 174 2.64 -11.90 9.44
N PHE A 175 2.29 -12.60 10.53
CA PHE A 175 2.63 -14.01 10.70
C PHE A 175 1.88 -14.91 9.72
N ILE A 176 0.58 -14.67 9.53
CA ILE A 176 -0.25 -15.48 8.64
C ILE A 176 0.17 -15.26 7.17
N ARG A 177 0.46 -14.02 6.75
CA ARG A 177 0.89 -13.75 5.36
C ARG A 177 2.23 -14.42 5.05
N ALA A 178 3.16 -14.39 6.01
CA ALA A 178 4.44 -15.05 5.88
C ALA A 178 4.25 -16.55 5.66
N ASP A 179 3.42 -17.20 6.48
CA ASP A 179 3.15 -18.63 6.36
C ASP A 179 2.41 -18.98 5.06
N ALA A 180 1.40 -18.20 4.69
CA ALA A 180 0.63 -18.41 3.46
C ALA A 180 1.50 -18.36 2.21
N LEU A 181 2.32 -17.31 2.05
CA LEU A 181 3.22 -17.17 0.90
C LEU A 181 4.32 -18.22 0.90
N ARG A 182 4.83 -18.59 2.09
CA ARG A 182 5.82 -19.66 2.24
C ARG A 182 5.26 -21.01 1.78
N GLN A 183 4.04 -21.37 2.21
CA GLN A 183 3.45 -22.67 1.90
C GLN A 183 2.88 -22.76 0.48
N HIS A 184 2.18 -21.72 0.03
CA HIS A 184 1.40 -21.75 -1.21
C HIS A 184 2.00 -20.91 -2.34
N GLY A 185 2.89 -19.97 -2.02
CA GLY A 185 3.24 -18.90 -2.95
C GLY A 185 2.02 -18.01 -3.23
N GLY A 186 1.96 -17.41 -4.41
CA GLY A 186 0.84 -16.59 -4.84
C GLY A 186 1.05 -15.10 -4.64
N ILE A 187 -0.05 -14.39 -4.43
CA ILE A 187 -0.17 -12.94 -4.34
C ILE A 187 -0.89 -12.63 -3.03
N TYR A 188 -0.16 -12.09 -2.07
CA TYR A 188 -0.74 -11.54 -0.86
C TYR A 188 -1.24 -10.11 -1.11
N LEU A 189 -2.44 -9.81 -0.59
CA LEU A 189 -3.02 -8.47 -0.58
C LEU A 189 -3.57 -8.16 0.83
N ASP A 190 -3.21 -7.00 1.38
CA ASP A 190 -4.00 -6.41 2.46
C ASP A 190 -5.43 -6.13 1.93
N VAL A 191 -6.44 -6.15 2.81
CA VAL A 191 -7.84 -5.97 2.38
C VAL A 191 -8.17 -4.59 1.81
N ASP A 192 -7.23 -3.65 1.94
CA ASP A 192 -7.26 -2.30 1.39
C ASP A 192 -6.28 -2.09 0.22
N ALA A 193 -5.64 -3.17 -0.24
CA ALA A 193 -4.90 -3.21 -1.49
C ALA A 193 -5.84 -3.59 -2.64
N VAL A 194 -6.11 -2.65 -3.55
CA VAL A 194 -7.08 -2.80 -4.64
C VAL A 194 -6.37 -2.99 -5.98
N PRO A 195 -6.49 -4.15 -6.62
CA PRO A 195 -6.00 -4.36 -7.99
C PRO A 195 -6.61 -3.39 -9.00
N LEU A 196 -5.79 -2.80 -9.86
CA LEU A 196 -6.23 -1.87 -10.91
C LEU A 196 -5.99 -2.40 -12.33
N ARG A 197 -5.19 -3.46 -12.50
CA ARG A 197 -4.91 -4.11 -13.79
C ARG A 197 -4.38 -5.53 -13.58
N ASP A 198 -4.20 -6.28 -14.67
CA ASP A 198 -3.58 -7.60 -14.64
C ASP A 198 -2.13 -7.59 -14.11
N ILE A 199 -1.84 -8.45 -13.13
CA ILE A 199 -0.54 -8.63 -12.48
C ILE A 199 0.33 -9.70 -13.16
N ALA A 200 -0.19 -10.41 -14.15
CA ALA A 200 0.55 -11.46 -14.87
C ALA A 200 1.94 -11.02 -15.36
N PRO A 201 2.18 -9.78 -15.85
CA PRO A 201 3.53 -9.36 -16.24
C PRO A 201 4.56 -9.45 -15.11
N LEU A 202 4.16 -9.13 -13.86
CA LEU A 202 5.07 -9.23 -12.71
C LEU A 202 5.25 -10.67 -12.24
N ARG A 203 4.19 -11.48 -12.30
CA ARG A 203 4.27 -12.93 -11.99
C ARG A 203 5.17 -13.69 -12.95
N ASN A 204 5.21 -13.27 -14.21
CA ASN A 204 6.00 -13.87 -15.28
C ASN A 204 7.37 -13.21 -15.45
N ALA A 205 7.77 -12.28 -14.59
CA ALA A 205 9.03 -11.55 -14.70
C ALA A 205 10.30 -12.40 -14.42
N GLY A 206 10.12 -13.66 -14.02
CA GLY A 206 11.22 -14.60 -13.73
C GLY A 206 11.73 -14.58 -12.29
N PHE A 207 11.25 -13.65 -11.46
CA PHE A 207 11.65 -13.56 -10.05
C PHE A 207 10.84 -14.48 -9.14
N ALA A 208 11.47 -15.00 -8.10
CA ALA A 208 10.81 -15.79 -7.06
C ALA A 208 9.92 -14.93 -6.16
N ASN A 209 10.27 -13.66 -5.97
CA ASN A 209 9.52 -12.69 -5.18
C ASN A 209 9.40 -11.36 -5.92
N VAL A 210 8.24 -10.72 -5.81
CA VAL A 210 8.03 -9.33 -6.22
C VAL A 210 7.41 -8.55 -5.07
N VAL A 211 8.10 -7.51 -4.64
CA VAL A 211 7.64 -6.55 -3.61
C VAL A 211 7.71 -5.13 -4.18
N GLY A 212 6.92 -4.22 -3.63
CA GLY A 212 6.93 -2.81 -4.04
C GLY A 212 7.76 -1.97 -3.07
N GLY A 213 8.39 -0.90 -3.57
CA GLY A 213 8.82 0.17 -2.65
C GLY A 213 7.62 0.86 -2.00
N ALA A 214 7.81 1.46 -0.83
CA ALA A 214 6.82 2.34 -0.21
C ALA A 214 7.04 3.79 -0.67
N VAL A 215 5.95 4.49 -1.00
CA VAL A 215 5.99 5.95 -1.08
C VAL A 215 6.04 6.49 0.35
N ALA A 216 6.79 7.57 0.53
CA ALA A 216 6.86 8.32 1.78
C ALA A 216 7.07 9.81 1.45
N LEU A 217 6.39 10.71 2.17
CA LEU A 217 6.66 12.16 2.05
C LEU A 217 7.73 12.57 3.05
N THR A 218 7.86 11.87 4.17
CA THR A 218 8.96 12.08 5.12
C THR A 218 10.18 11.22 4.78
N THR A 219 11.37 11.82 4.85
CA THR A 219 12.66 11.14 4.62
C THR A 219 12.93 10.00 5.61
N LYS A 220 12.25 9.99 6.77
CA LYS A 220 12.32 8.90 7.73
C LYS A 220 11.77 7.59 7.17
N HIS A 221 10.77 7.66 6.29
CA HIS A 221 10.08 6.49 5.76
C HIS A 221 10.48 6.16 4.31
N THR A 222 11.44 6.88 3.74
CA THR A 222 11.94 6.58 2.39
C THR A 222 12.77 5.31 2.39
N GLY A 223 12.56 4.47 1.37
CA GLY A 223 13.34 3.25 1.17
C GLY A 223 12.72 2.00 1.78
N PHE A 224 11.65 2.09 2.58
CA PHE A 224 10.90 0.91 3.01
C PHE A 224 10.23 0.19 1.83
N VAL A 225 10.00 -1.11 2.00
CA VAL A 225 9.13 -1.87 1.07
C VAL A 225 7.68 -1.83 1.55
N ASN A 226 6.74 -1.96 0.62
CA ASN A 226 5.34 -2.18 0.90
C ASN A 226 5.12 -3.64 1.32
N THR A 227 4.52 -3.85 2.49
CA THR A 227 4.21 -5.19 3.00
C THR A 227 2.81 -5.67 2.63
N GLY A 228 1.93 -4.77 2.19
CA GLY A 228 0.53 -5.09 1.85
C GLY A 228 0.32 -5.68 0.46
N VAL A 229 1.36 -5.75 -0.36
CA VAL A 229 1.34 -6.43 -1.65
C VAL A 229 2.66 -7.18 -1.81
N TRP A 230 2.58 -8.52 -1.86
CA TRP A 230 3.75 -9.36 -2.04
C TRP A 230 3.40 -10.59 -2.88
N LEU A 231 4.14 -10.76 -3.98
CA LEU A 231 4.08 -11.95 -4.81
C LEU A 231 5.24 -12.88 -4.47
N SER A 232 4.98 -14.18 -4.30
CA SER A 232 6.03 -15.16 -4.01
C SER A 232 5.78 -16.50 -4.69
N ARG A 233 6.84 -17.18 -5.13
CA ARG A 233 6.82 -18.64 -5.33
C ARG A 233 6.70 -19.33 -3.96
N PRO A 234 6.06 -20.50 -3.87
CA PRO A 234 6.10 -21.29 -2.65
C PRO A 234 7.55 -21.65 -2.32
N ARG A 235 7.89 -21.68 -1.02
CA ARG A 235 9.23 -22.06 -0.52
C ARG A 235 10.39 -21.24 -1.12
N SER A 236 10.15 -19.99 -1.56
CA SER A 236 11.22 -19.08 -2.00
C SER A 236 12.15 -18.70 -0.84
N SER A 237 13.38 -18.26 -1.14
CA SER A 237 14.36 -17.93 -0.10
C SER A 237 13.85 -16.78 0.76
N LEU A 238 13.33 -15.70 0.16
CA LEU A 238 12.76 -14.58 0.91
C LEU A 238 11.57 -15.02 1.78
N ALA A 239 10.62 -15.81 1.26
CA ALA A 239 9.45 -16.23 2.03
C ALA A 239 9.82 -17.11 3.24
N GLU A 240 10.76 -18.05 3.05
CA GLU A 240 11.26 -18.91 4.13
C GLU A 240 12.02 -18.13 5.18
N ILE A 241 12.99 -17.31 4.76
CA ILE A 241 13.81 -16.52 5.68
C ILE A 241 12.93 -15.51 6.43
N PHE A 242 11.99 -14.84 5.75
CA PHE A 242 11.07 -13.90 6.37
C PHE A 242 10.19 -14.57 7.43
N TYR A 243 9.59 -15.73 7.13
CA TYR A 243 8.78 -16.48 8.10
C TYR A 243 9.57 -16.83 9.37
N ARG A 244 10.82 -17.30 9.22
CA ARG A 244 11.70 -17.60 10.36
C ARG A 244 12.15 -16.34 11.09
N ALA A 245 12.41 -15.26 10.36
CA ALA A 245 12.80 -13.97 10.91
C ALA A 245 11.69 -13.33 11.75
N MET A 246 10.43 -13.45 11.31
CA MET A 246 9.27 -13.01 12.08
C MET A 246 9.23 -13.70 13.44
N ASP A 247 9.39 -15.02 13.50
CA ASP A 247 9.41 -15.74 14.78
C ASP A 247 10.64 -15.37 15.65
N ALA A 248 11.80 -15.17 15.03
CA ALA A 248 13.06 -14.91 15.74
C ALA A 248 13.25 -13.48 16.25
N PHE A 249 12.73 -12.48 15.52
CA PHE A 249 13.01 -11.06 15.76
C PHE A 249 11.79 -10.22 16.12
N TYR A 250 10.58 -10.76 15.99
CA TYR A 250 9.40 -10.05 16.44
C TYR A 250 9.50 -9.74 17.94
N ASN A 251 9.30 -8.47 18.27
CA ASN A 251 9.53 -7.91 19.60
C ASN A 251 8.26 -7.27 20.21
N GLY A 252 7.09 -7.52 19.61
CA GLY A 252 5.82 -6.92 20.04
C GLY A 252 5.57 -5.50 19.52
N VAL A 253 6.53 -4.89 18.81
CA VAL A 253 6.38 -3.52 18.28
C VAL A 253 5.73 -3.55 16.91
N TRP A 254 4.78 -2.63 16.69
CA TRP A 254 4.14 -2.42 15.40
C TRP A 254 5.16 -2.06 14.32
N ALA A 255 4.96 -2.56 13.10
CA ALA A 255 5.81 -2.37 11.91
C ALA A 255 7.21 -3.00 11.92
N ILE A 256 7.60 -3.79 12.93
CA ILE A 256 8.87 -4.54 12.87
C ILE A 256 8.94 -5.49 11.66
N SER A 257 7.80 -5.99 11.20
CA SER A 257 7.67 -6.79 9.97
C SER A 257 8.09 -6.03 8.71
N VAL A 258 7.81 -4.73 8.65
CA VAL A 258 8.24 -3.84 7.55
C VAL A 258 9.75 -3.74 7.55
N ASP A 259 10.37 -3.53 8.72
CA ASP A 259 11.82 -3.47 8.85
C ASP A 259 12.49 -4.79 8.42
N ILE A 260 11.97 -5.92 8.91
CA ILE A 260 12.49 -7.26 8.57
C ILE A 260 12.35 -7.52 7.06
N LEU A 261 11.18 -7.28 6.48
CA LEU A 261 10.97 -7.52 5.04
C LEU A 261 11.86 -6.60 4.20
N THR A 262 12.03 -5.34 4.62
CA THR A 262 12.86 -4.36 3.93
C THR A 262 14.32 -4.82 3.91
N ASP A 263 14.91 -5.17 5.06
CA ASP A 263 16.30 -5.65 5.14
C ASP A 263 16.52 -6.88 4.25
N LEU A 264 15.63 -7.87 4.38
CA LEU A 264 15.76 -9.12 3.64
C LEU A 264 15.58 -8.91 2.14
N ALA A 265 14.61 -8.09 1.71
CA ALA A 265 14.36 -7.80 0.30
C ALA A 265 15.58 -7.13 -0.35
N TYR A 266 16.20 -6.14 0.29
CA TYR A 266 17.39 -5.48 -0.27
C TYR A 266 18.59 -6.40 -0.34
N ARG A 267 18.81 -7.23 0.68
CA ARG A 267 19.96 -8.15 0.71
C ARG A 267 19.79 -9.29 -0.29
N LEU A 268 18.57 -9.81 -0.44
CA LEU A 268 18.27 -10.87 -1.39
C LEU A 268 18.04 -10.36 -2.81
N HIS A 269 17.84 -9.07 -3.03
CA HIS A 269 17.82 -8.48 -4.37
C HIS A 269 19.14 -8.70 -5.14
N ALA A 270 20.27 -8.83 -4.41
CA ALA A 270 21.55 -9.17 -5.00
C ALA A 270 21.62 -10.63 -5.52
N VAL A 271 20.71 -11.50 -5.08
CA VAL A 271 20.62 -12.89 -5.55
C VAL A 271 19.82 -12.92 -6.86
N PRO A 272 20.41 -13.38 -7.99
CA PRO A 272 19.75 -13.37 -9.28
C PRO A 272 18.40 -14.09 -9.26
N GLY A 273 17.35 -13.40 -9.69
CA GLY A 273 16.00 -13.97 -9.78
C GLY A 273 15.30 -14.19 -8.43
N GLU A 274 15.87 -13.79 -7.29
CA GLU A 274 15.22 -14.01 -5.99
C GLU A 274 14.19 -12.91 -5.69
N VAL A 275 14.59 -11.62 -5.72
CA VAL A 275 13.72 -10.48 -5.39
C VAL A 275 13.74 -9.41 -6.47
N LEU A 276 12.56 -9.09 -7.01
CA LEU A 276 12.30 -7.88 -7.76
C LEU A 276 11.64 -6.84 -6.85
N ILE A 277 12.30 -5.70 -6.68
CA ILE A 277 11.71 -4.53 -6.01
C ILE A 277 11.18 -3.60 -7.10
N VAL A 278 9.86 -3.49 -7.22
CA VAL A 278 9.23 -2.58 -8.20
C VAL A 278 9.13 -1.16 -7.65
N HIS A 279 9.05 -0.19 -8.57
CA HIS A 279 8.90 1.22 -8.23
C HIS A 279 7.69 1.43 -7.30
N PRO A 280 7.74 2.33 -6.30
CA PRO A 280 6.68 2.48 -5.31
C PRO A 280 5.27 2.67 -5.87
N ARG A 281 5.14 3.44 -6.96
CA ARG A 281 3.86 3.67 -7.66
C ARG A 281 3.19 2.42 -8.22
N ALA A 282 3.90 1.30 -8.33
CA ALA A 282 3.33 0.03 -8.81
C ALA A 282 2.35 -0.58 -7.80
N PHE A 283 2.65 -0.54 -6.50
CA PHE A 283 1.82 -1.17 -5.44
C PHE A 283 1.28 -0.19 -4.39
N ALA A 284 1.94 0.94 -4.17
CA ALA A 284 1.54 1.94 -3.19
C ALA A 284 1.86 3.36 -3.71
N PRO A 285 1.09 3.89 -4.67
CA PRO A 285 1.31 5.25 -5.22
C PRO A 285 1.07 6.40 -4.23
N THR A 286 0.60 6.06 -3.02
CA THR A 286 0.38 6.92 -1.85
C THR A 286 0.98 6.26 -0.62
N SER A 287 1.38 7.08 0.36
CA SER A 287 1.83 6.63 1.68
C SER A 287 0.68 6.61 2.70
N TRP A 288 0.96 6.08 3.89
CA TRP A 288 0.07 6.17 5.06
C TRP A 288 0.04 7.57 5.69
N GLU A 289 0.85 8.51 5.20
CA GLU A 289 0.94 9.86 5.76
C GLU A 289 -0.31 10.67 5.40
N GLN A 290 -0.76 11.53 6.31
CA GLN A 290 -2.06 12.19 6.23
C GLN A 290 -2.26 12.97 4.92
N GLU A 291 -1.23 13.67 4.44
CA GLU A 291 -1.28 14.45 3.21
C GLU A 291 -1.57 13.58 1.98
N ASP A 292 -1.01 12.38 1.92
CA ASP A 292 -1.27 11.43 0.84
C ASP A 292 -2.68 10.83 0.93
N GLN A 293 -3.17 10.55 2.14
CA GLN A 293 -4.56 10.11 2.32
C GLN A 293 -5.56 11.21 1.93
N VAL A 294 -5.27 12.47 2.25
CA VAL A 294 -6.07 13.61 1.80
C VAL A 294 -6.07 13.68 0.27
N ARG A 295 -4.90 13.54 -0.37
CA ARG A 295 -4.78 13.53 -1.83
C ARG A 295 -5.56 12.37 -2.46
N LEU A 296 -5.60 11.21 -1.81
CA LEU A 296 -6.29 10.02 -2.31
C LEU A 296 -7.81 10.12 -2.18
N PHE A 297 -8.31 10.52 -1.00
CA PHE A 297 -9.73 10.35 -0.67
C PHE A 297 -10.59 11.60 -0.77
N LYS A 298 -10.00 12.80 -0.73
CA LYS A 298 -10.78 14.05 -0.68
C LYS A 298 -11.67 14.19 -1.92
N PRO A 299 -12.99 14.42 -1.76
CA PRO A 299 -13.88 14.74 -2.86
C PRO A 299 -13.62 16.13 -3.45
N HIS A 300 -13.75 16.24 -4.77
CA HIS A 300 -13.64 17.45 -5.58
C HIS A 300 -14.98 17.68 -6.29
N ALA A 301 -15.89 18.41 -5.63
CA ALA A 301 -17.27 18.60 -6.08
C ALA A 301 -17.42 19.48 -7.34
N ALA A 302 -16.42 20.29 -7.69
CA ALA A 302 -16.45 21.21 -8.82
C ALA A 302 -16.41 20.51 -10.19
N THR A 303 -16.14 19.21 -10.23
CA THR A 303 -15.92 18.41 -11.45
C THR A 303 -16.92 17.27 -11.59
N ALA A 304 -18.16 17.43 -11.08
CA ALA A 304 -19.21 16.45 -11.23
C ALA A 304 -19.54 16.22 -12.72
N THR A 305 -18.89 15.23 -13.36
CA THR A 305 -19.40 14.65 -14.61
C THR A 305 -20.82 14.17 -14.36
N ALA A 306 -21.78 14.70 -15.12
CA ALA A 306 -23.19 14.39 -14.96
C ALA A 306 -23.43 12.86 -14.97
N PRO A 307 -24.43 12.35 -14.21
CA PRO A 307 -24.78 10.94 -14.25
C PRO A 307 -25.11 10.53 -15.69
N GLY A 308 -24.39 9.54 -16.21
CA GLY A 308 -24.53 9.08 -17.60
C GLY A 308 -23.60 9.73 -18.62
N THR A 309 -22.78 10.72 -18.24
CA THR A 309 -21.62 11.11 -19.06
C THR A 309 -20.59 10.00 -18.91
N PRO A 310 -20.12 9.37 -20.01
CA PRO A 310 -18.89 8.59 -19.95
C PRO A 310 -17.85 9.50 -19.29
N ALA A 311 -17.12 9.00 -18.28
CA ALA A 311 -15.83 9.61 -18.04
C ALA A 311 -15.14 9.62 -19.40
N VAL A 312 -14.47 10.72 -19.78
CA VAL A 312 -13.62 10.79 -20.98
C VAL A 312 -13.00 9.43 -21.14
N ASP A 313 -13.42 8.72 -22.19
CA ASP A 313 -13.23 7.29 -22.41
C ASP A 313 -11.96 6.80 -21.71
N ASP A 314 -12.11 6.37 -20.45
CA ASP A 314 -11.00 5.93 -19.61
C ASP A 314 -10.79 4.47 -19.97
N THR A 315 -10.51 4.29 -21.27
CA THR A 315 -10.03 3.09 -21.91
C THR A 315 -8.72 2.72 -21.24
N LEU A 316 -8.86 2.12 -20.06
CA LEU A 316 -8.37 0.75 -19.90
C LEU A 316 -8.50 0.07 -21.27
N LYS A 317 -7.38 0.03 -22.02
CA LYS A 317 -7.19 -0.52 -23.37
C LYS A 317 -7.23 0.45 -24.56
N GLU A 318 -6.60 1.62 -24.51
CA GLU A 318 -5.74 1.90 -25.67
C GLU A 318 -4.53 0.98 -25.46
N PRO A 319 -4.41 -0.16 -26.19
CA PRO A 319 -3.15 -0.88 -26.16
C PRO A 319 -2.10 0.16 -26.53
N LEU A 320 -1.13 0.42 -25.64
CA LEU A 320 0.09 1.09 -26.05
C LEU A 320 0.53 0.30 -27.28
N GLY A 321 0.42 0.89 -28.46
CA GLY A 321 0.74 0.16 -29.66
C GLY A 321 2.17 -0.35 -29.52
N ASN A 322 2.48 -1.48 -30.16
CA ASN A 322 3.72 -2.19 -29.89
C ASN A 322 4.95 -1.52 -30.54
N THR A 323 4.85 -0.23 -30.91
CA THR A 323 5.91 0.52 -31.57
C THR A 323 6.41 1.68 -30.72
N CYS A 324 7.64 2.11 -31.00
CA CYS A 324 8.22 3.31 -30.40
C CYS A 324 7.36 4.56 -30.67
N ALA A 325 6.74 4.66 -31.85
CA ALA A 325 5.87 5.77 -32.21
C ALA A 325 4.62 5.83 -31.33
N ASP A 326 4.03 4.69 -31.00
CA ASP A 326 2.85 4.62 -30.13
C ASP A 326 3.21 4.99 -28.69
N ALA A 327 4.37 4.55 -28.20
CA ALA A 327 4.88 4.95 -26.89
C ALA A 327 5.15 6.47 -26.81
N LEU A 328 5.75 7.05 -27.86
CA LEU A 328 5.97 8.48 -27.97
C LEU A 328 4.66 9.27 -28.06
N ALA A 329 3.68 8.79 -28.83
CA ALA A 329 2.36 9.41 -28.91
C ALA A 329 1.63 9.35 -27.56
N TRP A 330 1.74 8.22 -26.86
CA TRP A 330 1.19 8.05 -25.52
C TRP A 330 1.83 9.01 -24.52
N LEU A 331 3.16 9.18 -24.53
CA LEU A 331 3.86 10.17 -23.70
C LEU A 331 3.44 11.60 -24.05
N GLY A 332 3.46 11.96 -25.34
CA GLY A 332 3.11 13.30 -25.81
C GLY A 332 1.67 13.69 -25.45
N ALA A 333 0.73 12.75 -25.47
CA ALA A 333 -0.65 13.00 -25.04
C ALA A 333 -0.77 13.38 -23.55
N ARG A 334 0.20 13.00 -22.72
CA ARG A 334 0.24 13.27 -21.26
C ARG A 334 1.01 14.54 -20.90
N GLU A 335 1.85 15.04 -21.81
CA GLU A 335 2.63 16.27 -21.62
C GLU A 335 1.86 17.54 -22.06
N GLN A 336 0.79 17.39 -22.85
CA GLN A 336 0.01 18.52 -23.40
C GLN A 336 -0.60 19.38 -22.27
N PRO A 337 -0.20 20.67 -22.15
CA PRO A 337 -0.79 21.60 -21.17
C PRO A 337 -2.28 21.81 -21.46
N GLY A 338 -3.13 21.61 -20.45
CA GLY A 338 -4.59 21.65 -20.60
C GLY A 338 -5.22 20.32 -21.03
N GLY A 339 -4.43 19.24 -21.09
CA GLY A 339 -4.89 17.90 -21.46
C GLY A 339 -5.29 17.02 -20.27
N ARG A 340 -6.59 16.73 -20.19
CA ARG A 340 -7.23 15.56 -19.53
C ARG A 340 -7.20 15.40 -18.00
N LEU A 341 -6.21 15.89 -17.25
CA LEU A 341 -6.15 15.66 -15.80
C LEU A 341 -6.18 16.99 -15.03
N GLU A 342 -7.18 17.15 -14.16
CA GLU A 342 -7.24 18.27 -13.21
C GLU A 342 -6.04 18.25 -12.25
N SER A 343 -5.65 19.39 -11.68
CA SER A 343 -4.44 19.50 -10.84
C SER A 343 -4.43 18.62 -9.58
N TRP A 344 -5.59 18.10 -9.19
CA TRP A 344 -5.75 17.20 -8.05
C TRP A 344 -5.69 15.73 -8.44
N GLU A 345 -5.79 15.41 -9.73
CA GLU A 345 -5.87 14.04 -10.22
C GLU A 345 -4.52 13.33 -10.13
N MET A 346 -4.59 12.07 -9.73
CA MET A 346 -3.45 11.17 -9.63
C MET A 346 -3.38 10.26 -10.86
N ASP A 347 -2.15 10.09 -11.34
CA ASP A 347 -1.85 9.15 -12.41
C ASP A 347 -1.62 7.74 -11.87
N PHE A 348 -2.55 6.83 -12.16
CA PHE A 348 -2.46 5.40 -11.82
C PHE A 348 -1.99 4.52 -12.99
N SER A 349 -1.51 5.11 -14.10
CA SER A 349 -1.11 4.39 -15.31
C SER A 349 0.10 3.46 -15.13
N SER A 350 0.88 3.60 -14.06
CA SER A 350 1.91 2.63 -13.63
C SER A 350 1.52 1.73 -12.45
N THR A 351 0.36 1.96 -11.84
CA THR A 351 -0.14 1.24 -10.66
C THR A 351 -0.83 -0.08 -11.01
N TYR A 352 -0.26 -1.19 -10.55
CA TYR A 352 -0.90 -2.51 -10.62
C TYR A 352 -1.89 -2.71 -9.48
N VAL A 353 -1.52 -2.27 -8.28
CA VAL A 353 -2.32 -2.35 -7.07
C VAL A 353 -2.26 -1.01 -6.36
N LEU A 354 -3.41 -0.53 -5.90
CA LEU A 354 -3.54 0.65 -5.04
C LEU A 354 -3.67 0.18 -3.59
N HIS A 355 -2.58 0.18 -2.84
CA HIS A 355 -2.64 0.06 -1.38
C HIS A 355 -3.16 1.38 -0.78
N ALA A 356 -4.43 1.39 -0.38
CA ALA A 356 -5.17 2.59 0.04
C ALA A 356 -5.28 2.69 1.57
N PHE A 357 -4.18 3.10 2.20
CA PHE A 357 -4.12 3.41 3.64
C PHE A 357 -5.17 4.45 4.03
N ASP A 358 -5.96 4.19 5.07
CA ASP A 358 -7.07 5.05 5.51
C ASP A 358 -7.03 5.42 7.00
N ASP A 359 -5.87 5.28 7.65
CA ASP A 359 -5.64 5.60 9.07
C ASP A 359 -6.08 7.02 9.51
N PHE A 360 -6.16 7.95 8.55
CA PHE A 360 -6.53 9.35 8.74
C PHE A 360 -7.72 9.77 7.86
N ALA A 361 -8.49 8.82 7.34
CA ALA A 361 -9.68 9.10 6.54
C ALA A 361 -10.69 10.01 7.25
N ASP A 362 -10.85 9.84 8.56
CA ASP A 362 -11.69 10.67 9.43
C ASP A 362 -11.22 12.13 9.54
N LYS A 363 -9.95 12.40 9.22
CA LYS A 363 -9.35 13.75 9.27
C LYS A 363 -9.41 14.50 7.94
N VAL A 364 -9.91 13.86 6.87
CA VAL A 364 -10.03 14.49 5.56
C VAL A 364 -11.21 15.46 5.54
N ARG A 365 -10.93 16.76 5.55
CA ARG A 365 -11.97 17.79 5.54
C ARG A 365 -12.86 17.71 4.30
N GLY A 366 -14.17 17.75 4.51
CA GLY A 366 -15.18 17.73 3.44
C GLY A 366 -15.59 16.33 2.99
N TRP A 367 -15.17 15.30 3.71
CA TRP A 367 -15.57 13.90 3.52
C TRP A 367 -15.97 13.29 4.87
N ASP A 368 -16.84 12.29 4.87
CA ASP A 368 -17.32 11.60 6.08
C ASP A 368 -16.41 10.45 6.51
N GLY A 369 -15.25 10.28 5.83
CA GLY A 369 -14.29 9.22 6.07
C GLY A 369 -14.74 7.84 5.60
N LYS A 370 -15.87 7.73 4.86
CA LYS A 370 -16.45 6.44 4.49
C LYS A 370 -16.35 6.17 2.99
N ILE A 371 -15.75 5.04 2.65
CA ILE A 371 -15.77 4.48 1.30
C ILE A 371 -17.10 3.74 1.13
N THR A 372 -18.04 4.36 0.42
CA THR A 372 -19.36 3.80 0.12
C THR A 372 -19.55 3.60 -1.39
N LEU A 373 -20.58 2.84 -1.78
CA LEU A 373 -20.93 2.69 -3.19
C LEU A 373 -21.19 4.05 -3.85
N GLY A 374 -21.99 4.91 -3.20
CA GLY A 374 -22.26 6.28 -3.69
C GLY A 374 -21.00 7.13 -3.84
N TYR A 375 -20.05 7.02 -2.89
CA TYR A 375 -18.75 7.70 -2.97
C TYR A 375 -17.94 7.27 -4.20
N VAL A 376 -17.87 5.97 -4.49
CA VAL A 376 -17.15 5.46 -5.67
C VAL A 376 -17.87 5.87 -6.97
N LEU A 377 -19.20 5.74 -7.02
CA LEU A 377 -19.99 6.10 -8.20
C LEU A 377 -19.93 7.61 -8.52
N ALA A 378 -19.73 8.46 -7.51
CA ALA A 378 -19.56 9.89 -7.71
C ALA A 378 -18.27 10.25 -8.47
N ARG A 379 -17.22 9.42 -8.38
CA ARG A 379 -15.90 9.63 -9.05
C ARG A 379 -15.26 10.98 -8.72
N GLN A 380 -15.53 11.52 -7.53
CA GLN A 380 -15.07 12.84 -7.11
C GLN A 380 -13.71 12.83 -6.40
N SER A 381 -13.11 11.67 -6.16
CA SER A 381 -11.78 11.54 -5.54
C SER A 381 -10.88 10.65 -6.38
N ASN A 382 -9.57 10.67 -6.10
CA ASN A 382 -8.62 9.79 -6.76
C ASN A 382 -8.90 8.31 -6.47
N TYR A 383 -9.24 7.97 -5.22
CA TYR A 383 -9.67 6.62 -4.88
C TYR A 383 -10.90 6.20 -5.68
N ALA A 384 -11.96 7.03 -5.65
CA ALA A 384 -13.22 6.72 -6.31
C ALA A 384 -13.02 6.48 -7.81
N ARG A 385 -12.18 7.30 -8.47
CA ARG A 385 -11.84 7.14 -9.88
C ARG A 385 -11.03 5.88 -10.15
N ALA A 386 -10.01 5.60 -9.34
CA ALA A 386 -9.14 4.44 -9.51
C ALA A 386 -9.92 3.13 -9.44
N VAL A 387 -10.85 3.00 -8.48
CA VAL A 387 -11.60 1.76 -8.25
C VAL A 387 -12.92 1.68 -9.02
N TYR A 388 -13.36 2.79 -9.63
CA TYR A 388 -14.62 2.86 -10.39
C TYR A 388 -14.74 1.78 -11.48
N PRO A 389 -13.71 1.45 -12.28
CA PRO A 389 -13.85 0.45 -13.33
C PRO A 389 -14.33 -0.92 -12.82
N ALA A 390 -13.84 -1.38 -11.66
CA ALA A 390 -14.30 -2.64 -11.07
C ALA A 390 -15.75 -2.54 -10.60
N ILE A 391 -16.14 -1.42 -9.99
CA ILE A 391 -17.52 -1.22 -9.51
C ILE A 391 -18.50 -1.04 -10.67
N ALA A 392 -18.13 -0.31 -11.72
CA ALA A 392 -18.92 -0.19 -12.94
C ALA A 392 -19.13 -1.54 -13.61
N HIS A 393 -18.09 -2.40 -13.63
CA HIS A 393 -18.21 -3.78 -14.09
C HIS A 393 -19.17 -4.59 -13.21
N ALA A 394 -19.05 -4.53 -11.88
CA ALA A 394 -19.95 -5.23 -10.96
C ALA A 394 -21.43 -4.83 -11.15
N VAL A 395 -21.71 -3.54 -11.38
CA VAL A 395 -23.07 -3.04 -11.69
C VAL A 395 -23.55 -3.56 -13.04
N LYS A 396 -22.69 -3.51 -14.06
CA LYS A 396 -23.02 -3.99 -15.41
C LYS A 396 -23.39 -5.47 -15.43
N GLU A 397 -22.65 -6.30 -14.70
CA GLU A 397 -22.87 -7.74 -14.58
C GLU A 397 -23.96 -8.11 -13.55
N GLY A 398 -24.62 -7.11 -12.93
CA GLY A 398 -25.73 -7.33 -12.00
C GLY A 398 -25.31 -7.87 -10.61
N ILE A 399 -24.03 -7.87 -10.29
CA ILE A 399 -23.50 -8.26 -8.98
C ILE A 399 -23.87 -7.21 -7.93
N ILE A 400 -23.83 -5.94 -8.33
CA ILE A 400 -24.48 -4.82 -7.64
C ILE A 400 -25.75 -4.49 -8.42
N SER A 401 -26.91 -4.48 -7.76
CA SER A 401 -28.17 -4.18 -8.44
C SER A 401 -28.24 -2.70 -8.81
N LYS A 402 -29.00 -2.37 -9.88
CA LYS A 402 -29.13 -0.97 -10.31
C LYS A 402 -29.89 -0.14 -9.28
N GLU A 403 -30.79 -0.75 -8.54
CA GLU A 403 -31.57 -0.11 -7.48
C GLU A 403 -30.68 0.40 -6.34
N GLU A 404 -29.53 -0.24 -6.09
CA GLU A 404 -28.54 0.21 -5.11
C GLU A 404 -27.64 1.36 -5.61
N THR A 405 -27.72 1.70 -6.89
CA THR A 405 -26.93 2.77 -7.51
C THR A 405 -27.67 4.11 -7.62
N LEU A 406 -28.97 4.11 -7.30
CA LEU A 406 -29.85 5.28 -7.23
C LEU A 406 -29.88 5.83 -5.80
#